data_AF-A0A5E3WNK3-F1
#
_entry.id   AF-A0A5E3WNK3-F1
#
_cell.length_a   1.000
_cell.length_b   1.000
_cell.length_c   1.000
_cell.angle_alpha   90.00
_cell.angle_beta   90.00
_cell.angle_gamma   90.00
#
_symmetry.space_group_name_H-M   'P 1'
#
loop_
_entity.id
_entity.type
_entity.pdbx_description
1 polymer ?
#
loop_
_entity_poly.entity_id
_entity_poly.type
_entity_poly.pdbx_seq_one_letter_code
_entity_poly.pdbx_strand_id
1 'polypeptide(L)'
;MNFPPLPAELQPKSLISGTFLQVSGQACESCLRKPTTGTLHRCAACRRVSYCNRGCQIQDWFEHKSLCLRLRLLNATETVELIPGNVLSLEEYEEQKKTRIALLTEVGLGGTPEDAAYAEHEVKCEVCLRTPFQKLLFQKFSDCKHCGLAWWCSPECKAVFRTVHTRQQCDALREVHCAERFNIDYTLNRRTIRAINFVTPNPRTTYIPFSSLKGWDDYFEKHFPEYDSWTVNGAAEFAAGNPDSKVGVTALTKGAMVFPLTIASALEIAFPDIATRTSLVIHVVGAARRELLSQATLENILHAYPMLQELRFYFIGPEAKSDPLPDNLACSKCIANGRVRQVLYATGEYHECQWALSASGPKINKPDFIVAFNSGMLESEASTASWGQTVKHILDSGVPTLFTATTRTNALMEVGAFRAGRVRFLSKMQKNKFHGPVHIPNAYQAEELMEGGPHTTAYNSHYMCVVKGRYEG
;
A
#
# COMPACT_ATOMS: atom_id res chain seq x y z
N MET A 1 -16.65 7.05 3.79
CA MET A 1 -17.43 6.17 4.69
C MET A 1 -17.23 6.64 6.13
N ASN A 2 -18.32 6.94 6.86
CA ASN A 2 -18.26 7.20 8.30
C ASN A 2 -18.69 5.93 9.04
N PHE A 3 -17.80 4.94 9.13
CA PHE A 3 -18.06 3.78 9.99
C PHE A 3 -18.10 4.22 11.46
N PRO A 4 -19.12 3.87 12.24
CA PRO A 4 -19.10 4.16 13.67
C PRO A 4 -17.81 3.60 14.29
N PRO A 5 -17.22 4.28 15.29
CA PRO A 5 -16.07 3.73 16.01
C PRO A 5 -16.41 2.34 16.53
N LEU A 6 -15.46 1.41 16.42
CA LEU A 6 -15.66 0.03 16.87
C LEU A 6 -15.83 -0.01 18.41
N PRO A 7 -16.57 -1.00 18.96
CA PRO A 7 -16.87 -1.10 20.39
C PRO A 7 -15.63 -0.99 21.26
N ALA A 8 -15.75 -0.44 22.47
CA ALA A 8 -14.62 -0.23 23.37
C ALA A 8 -13.96 -1.56 23.81
N GLU A 9 -14.70 -2.67 23.80
CA GLU A 9 -14.18 -3.99 24.18
C GLU A 9 -13.26 -4.62 23.12
N LEU A 10 -13.28 -4.11 21.86
CA LEU A 10 -12.45 -4.67 20.80
C LEU A 10 -10.97 -4.46 21.10
N GLN A 11 -10.19 -5.52 20.98
CA GLN A 11 -8.77 -5.47 21.27
C GLN A 11 -8.03 -4.57 20.26
N PRO A 12 -7.06 -3.74 20.69
CA PRO A 12 -6.31 -2.89 19.77
C PRO A 12 -5.66 -3.65 18.62
N LYS A 13 -5.08 -4.83 18.89
CA LYS A 13 -4.49 -5.71 17.87
C LYS A 13 -5.49 -6.15 16.79
N SER A 14 -6.77 -6.30 17.13
CA SER A 14 -7.81 -6.64 16.15
C SER A 14 -8.14 -5.47 15.21
N LEU A 15 -7.69 -4.25 15.51
CA LEU A 15 -7.81 -3.10 14.61
C LEU A 15 -6.66 -3.07 13.60
N ILE A 16 -5.43 -3.21 14.08
CA ILE A 16 -4.23 -3.18 13.24
C ILE A 16 -3.21 -4.13 13.85
N SER A 17 -2.69 -5.04 13.03
CA SER A 17 -1.74 -6.08 13.41
C SER A 17 -0.63 -6.19 12.38
N GLY A 18 0.47 -6.82 12.77
CA GLY A 18 1.58 -7.10 11.85
C GLY A 18 2.36 -5.87 11.37
N THR A 19 2.19 -4.70 11.99
CA THR A 19 2.98 -3.50 11.61
C THR A 19 4.47 -3.72 11.81
N PHE A 20 5.32 -3.03 11.06
CA PHE A 20 6.77 -3.11 11.24
C PHE A 20 7.17 -2.70 12.67
N LEU A 21 6.49 -1.73 13.28
CA LEU A 21 6.72 -1.39 14.68
C LEU A 21 6.36 -2.52 15.66
N GLN A 22 5.33 -3.34 15.40
CA GLN A 22 5.05 -4.54 16.20
C GLN A 22 6.14 -5.60 16.03
N VAL A 23 6.43 -5.97 14.78
CA VAL A 23 7.38 -7.04 14.45
C VAL A 23 8.80 -6.71 14.92
N SER A 24 9.21 -5.44 14.84
CA SER A 24 10.50 -4.97 15.34
C SER A 24 10.57 -4.76 16.86
N GLY A 25 9.46 -4.92 17.58
CA GLY A 25 9.40 -4.76 19.03
C GLY A 25 9.44 -3.31 19.52
N GLN A 26 8.95 -2.38 18.70
CA GLN A 26 8.80 -0.95 19.01
C GLN A 26 7.36 -0.57 19.41
N ALA A 27 6.39 -1.43 19.11
CA ALA A 27 5.01 -1.37 19.57
C ALA A 27 4.63 -2.68 20.26
N CYS A 28 3.84 -2.59 21.32
CA CYS A 28 3.30 -3.76 22.00
C CYS A 28 2.40 -4.56 21.06
N GLU A 29 2.58 -5.87 21.02
CA GLU A 29 1.79 -6.76 20.17
C GLU A 29 0.29 -6.69 20.49
N SER A 30 -0.06 -6.57 21.78
CA SER A 30 -1.46 -6.54 22.23
C SER A 30 -2.09 -5.14 22.15
N CYS A 31 -1.43 -4.13 22.70
CA CYS A 31 -2.02 -2.80 22.90
C CYS A 31 -1.49 -1.73 21.95
N LEU A 32 -0.49 -2.06 21.11
CA LEU A 32 0.10 -1.22 20.07
C LEU A 32 0.81 0.06 20.54
N ARG A 33 0.83 0.29 21.85
CA ARG A 33 1.53 1.43 22.47
C ARG A 33 3.03 1.22 22.42
N LYS A 34 3.75 2.34 22.33
CA LYS A 34 5.19 2.40 22.56
C LYS A 34 5.54 1.96 23.99
N PRO A 35 6.74 1.42 24.27
CA PRO A 35 7.17 1.14 25.62
C PRO A 35 7.19 2.40 26.48
N THR A 36 6.55 2.35 27.66
CA THR A 36 6.53 3.48 28.62
C THR A 36 7.88 3.64 29.31
N THR A 37 8.57 2.52 29.59
CA THR A 37 9.89 2.45 30.20
C THR A 37 10.69 1.30 29.58
N GLY A 38 11.97 1.53 29.28
CA GLY A 38 12.87 0.48 28.79
C GLY A 38 12.44 -0.16 27.46
N THR A 39 12.62 -1.48 27.35
CA THR A 39 12.30 -2.28 26.16
C THR A 39 11.14 -3.22 26.44
N LEU A 40 10.30 -3.48 25.44
CA LEU A 40 9.21 -4.44 25.55
C LEU A 40 9.72 -5.87 25.86
N HIS A 41 8.91 -6.64 26.59
CA HIS A 41 9.21 -8.01 26.98
C HIS A 41 8.81 -8.99 25.88
N ARG A 42 9.78 -9.73 25.34
CA ARG A 42 9.53 -10.72 24.29
C ARG A 42 8.82 -11.96 24.82
N CYS A 43 7.98 -12.57 23.98
CA CYS A 43 7.50 -13.92 24.23
C CYS A 43 8.70 -14.88 24.36
N ALA A 44 8.81 -15.59 25.48
CA ALA A 44 9.94 -16.49 25.74
C ALA A 44 10.02 -17.66 24.75
N ALA A 45 8.88 -18.08 24.20
CA ALA A 45 8.78 -19.22 23.30
C ALA A 45 9.19 -18.87 21.86
N CYS A 46 8.50 -17.92 21.20
CA CYS A 46 8.78 -17.58 19.80
C CYS A 46 9.81 -16.45 19.63
N ARG A 47 10.00 -15.59 20.64
CA ARG A 47 10.89 -14.42 20.62
C ARG A 47 10.65 -13.38 19.51
N ARG A 48 9.57 -13.50 18.74
CA ARG A 48 9.21 -12.59 17.63
C ARG A 48 8.22 -11.49 17.98
N VAL A 49 7.40 -11.68 19.01
CA VAL A 49 6.46 -10.65 19.49
C VAL A 49 6.89 -10.11 20.84
N SER A 50 6.51 -8.86 21.14
CA SER A 50 6.90 -8.16 22.37
C SER A 50 5.71 -7.46 23.05
N TYR A 51 5.73 -7.40 24.38
CA TYR A 51 4.63 -6.88 25.20
C TYR A 51 5.10 -5.83 26.19
N CYS A 52 4.20 -4.91 26.56
CA CYS A 52 4.48 -3.95 27.64
C CYS A 52 4.73 -4.66 28.99
N ASN A 53 3.97 -5.71 29.28
CA ASN A 53 3.99 -6.45 30.53
C ASN A 53 3.23 -7.79 30.39
N ARG A 54 3.20 -8.57 31.47
CA ARG A 54 2.49 -9.86 31.53
C ARG A 54 0.98 -9.74 31.26
N GLY A 55 0.34 -8.62 31.61
CA GLY A 55 -1.07 -8.38 31.34
C GLY A 55 -1.38 -8.36 29.84
N CYS A 56 -0.64 -7.55 29.07
CA CYS A 56 -0.75 -7.54 27.61
C CYS A 56 -0.46 -8.91 26.99
N GLN A 57 0.48 -9.67 27.54
CA GLN A 57 0.77 -11.02 27.04
C GLN A 57 -0.40 -12.00 27.27
N ILE A 58 -1.07 -11.95 28.43
CA ILE A 58 -2.22 -12.80 28.74
C ILE A 58 -3.40 -12.44 27.82
N GLN A 59 -3.64 -11.14 27.62
CA GLN A 59 -4.70 -10.61 26.77
C GLN A 59 -4.57 -11.05 25.31
N ASP A 60 -3.34 -11.08 24.79
CA ASP A 60 -3.04 -11.52 23.43
C ASP A 60 -3.00 -13.05 23.27
N TRP A 61 -2.93 -13.83 24.37
CA TRP A 61 -2.64 -15.26 24.29
C TRP A 61 -3.65 -16.05 23.46
N PHE A 62 -4.92 -15.66 23.44
CA PHE A 62 -5.95 -16.34 22.65
C PHE A 62 -5.63 -16.31 21.15
N GLU A 63 -5.29 -15.14 20.60
CA GLU A 63 -4.89 -14.98 19.20
C GLU A 63 -3.44 -15.47 18.98
N HIS A 64 -2.53 -15.12 19.89
CA HIS A 64 -1.11 -15.42 19.76
C HIS A 64 -0.78 -16.90 19.86
N LYS A 65 -1.55 -17.73 20.60
CA LYS A 65 -1.18 -19.14 20.82
C LYS A 65 -0.94 -19.90 19.51
N SER A 66 -1.85 -19.73 18.54
CA SER A 66 -1.76 -20.37 17.22
C SER A 66 -0.56 -19.82 16.44
N LEU A 67 -0.46 -18.50 16.34
CA LEU A 67 0.65 -17.80 15.70
C LEU A 67 2.02 -18.14 16.32
N CYS A 68 2.09 -18.29 17.64
CA CYS A 68 3.32 -18.62 18.38
C CYS A 68 3.91 -19.96 17.95
N LEU A 69 3.05 -20.95 17.69
CA LEU A 69 3.48 -22.26 17.17
C LEU A 69 4.11 -22.11 15.78
N ARG A 70 3.46 -21.37 14.88
CA ARG A 70 4.00 -21.09 13.53
C ARG A 70 5.30 -20.30 13.58
N LEU A 71 5.39 -19.26 14.40
CA LEU A 71 6.61 -18.47 14.57
C LEU A 71 7.77 -19.31 15.15
N ARG A 72 7.48 -20.31 15.99
CA ARG A 72 8.51 -21.26 16.46
C ARG A 72 8.96 -22.21 15.36
N LEU A 73 8.04 -22.69 14.52
CA LEU A 73 8.37 -23.51 13.36
C LEU A 73 9.26 -22.70 12.40
N LEU A 74 8.86 -21.46 12.10
CA LEU A 74 9.65 -20.51 11.31
C LEU A 74 11.07 -20.34 11.85
N ASN A 75 11.23 -20.13 13.16
CA ASN A 75 12.56 -20.05 13.79
C ASN A 75 13.40 -21.30 13.58
N ALA A 76 12.77 -22.49 13.64
CA ALA A 76 13.46 -23.75 13.43
C ALA A 76 13.92 -23.88 11.97
N THR A 77 13.06 -23.52 11.01
CA THR A 77 13.41 -23.47 9.58
C THR A 77 14.60 -22.54 9.33
N GLU A 78 14.56 -21.31 9.86
CA GLU A 78 15.66 -20.34 9.74
C GLU A 78 16.97 -20.84 10.38
N THR A 79 16.89 -21.65 11.43
CA THR A 79 18.10 -22.24 12.05
C THR A 79 18.79 -23.25 11.11
N VAL A 80 18.01 -23.97 10.29
CA VAL A 80 18.52 -24.97 9.34
C VAL A 80 19.03 -24.31 8.05
N GLU A 81 18.51 -23.14 7.68
CA GLU A 81 19.02 -22.30 6.57
C GLU A 81 20.44 -21.72 6.83
N LEU A 82 21.03 -22.00 7.99
CA LEU A 82 22.33 -21.47 8.39
C LEU A 82 23.46 -22.04 7.53
N ILE A 83 23.92 -21.24 6.56
CA ILE A 83 25.24 -21.43 5.95
C ILE A 83 26.26 -20.59 6.75
N PRO A 84 27.27 -21.17 7.40
CA PRO A 84 28.32 -20.38 8.08
C PRO A 84 29.04 -19.46 7.09
N GLY A 85 29.24 -18.18 7.44
CA GLY A 85 30.07 -17.23 6.67
C GLY A 85 29.41 -16.52 5.48
N ASN A 86 28.33 -17.02 4.89
CA ASN A 86 27.71 -16.36 3.72
C ASN A 86 26.93 -15.08 4.05
N VAL A 87 27.32 -13.96 3.44
CA VAL A 87 26.41 -12.85 3.20
C VAL A 87 25.38 -13.35 2.19
N LEU A 88 24.08 -13.27 2.50
CA LEU A 88 23.06 -13.61 1.52
C LEU A 88 23.03 -12.52 0.46
N SER A 89 22.86 -12.92 -0.80
CA SER A 89 22.40 -12.03 -1.85
C SER A 89 20.95 -11.62 -1.60
N LEU A 90 20.53 -10.53 -2.25
CA LEU A 90 19.15 -10.03 -2.14
C LEU A 90 18.13 -11.01 -2.71
N GLU A 91 18.51 -11.73 -3.77
CA GLU A 91 17.67 -12.78 -4.39
C GLU A 91 17.49 -13.97 -3.45
N GLU A 92 18.57 -14.45 -2.82
CA GLU A 92 18.49 -15.53 -1.83
C GLU A 92 17.62 -15.12 -0.62
N TYR A 93 17.77 -13.89 -0.14
CA TYR A 93 16.94 -13.38 0.94
C TYR A 93 15.45 -13.32 0.55
N GLU A 94 15.14 -12.81 -0.64
CA GLU A 94 13.77 -12.71 -1.13
C GLU A 94 13.12 -14.09 -1.29
N GLU A 95 13.86 -15.08 -1.79
CA GLU A 95 13.37 -16.45 -1.96
C GLU A 95 13.14 -17.16 -0.62
N GLN A 96 14.05 -16.96 0.34
CA GLN A 96 13.84 -17.40 1.72
C GLN A 96 12.58 -16.73 2.31
N LYS A 97 12.43 -15.41 2.15
CA LYS A 97 11.27 -14.67 2.67
C LYS A 97 9.95 -15.19 2.09
N LYS A 98 9.87 -15.52 0.79
CA LYS A 98 8.68 -16.15 0.19
C LYS A 98 8.34 -17.48 0.86
N THR A 99 9.35 -18.32 1.11
CA THR A 99 9.18 -19.58 1.84
C THR A 99 8.65 -19.34 3.26
N ARG A 100 9.14 -18.30 3.95
CA ARG A 100 8.66 -17.90 5.28
C ARG A 100 7.21 -17.41 5.26
N ILE A 101 6.84 -16.61 4.27
CA ILE A 101 5.46 -16.15 4.06
C ILE A 101 4.54 -17.37 3.86
N ALA A 102 4.88 -18.28 2.94
CA ALA A 102 4.09 -19.47 2.66
C ALA A 102 3.83 -20.31 3.93
N LEU A 103 4.87 -20.52 4.75
CA LEU A 103 4.76 -21.23 6.02
C LEU A 103 3.80 -20.54 7.01
N LEU A 104 3.87 -19.20 7.12
CA LEU A 104 3.03 -18.44 8.03
C LEU A 104 1.57 -18.38 7.59
N THR A 105 1.32 -18.41 6.27
CA THR A 105 -0.02 -18.35 5.67
C THR A 105 -0.66 -19.73 5.45
N GLU A 106 0.06 -20.82 5.72
CA GLU A 106 -0.40 -22.19 5.48
C GLU A 106 -1.67 -22.51 6.29
N VAL A 107 -2.79 -22.69 5.60
CA VAL A 107 -4.11 -22.92 6.21
C VAL A 107 -4.11 -24.20 7.05
N GLY A 108 -3.41 -25.25 6.61
CA GLY A 108 -3.26 -26.50 7.36
C GLY A 108 -2.58 -26.33 8.72
N LEU A 109 -1.81 -25.25 8.91
CA LEU A 109 -1.16 -24.87 10.17
C LEU A 109 -1.93 -23.78 10.94
N GLY A 110 -3.15 -23.45 10.49
CA GLY A 110 -3.98 -22.36 11.03
C GLY A 110 -3.45 -20.97 10.70
N GLY A 111 -2.66 -20.84 9.63
CA GLY A 111 -2.16 -19.57 9.11
C GLY A 111 -3.25 -18.72 8.47
N THR A 112 -3.04 -17.41 8.46
CA THR A 112 -3.90 -16.46 7.75
C THR A 112 -3.06 -15.52 6.88
N PRO A 113 -3.63 -14.85 5.88
CA PRO A 113 -2.89 -13.88 5.07
C PRO A 113 -2.21 -12.78 5.92
N GLU A 114 -2.81 -12.38 7.04
CA GLU A 114 -2.26 -11.35 7.93
C GLU A 114 -0.97 -11.81 8.64
N ASP A 115 -0.75 -13.11 8.80
CA ASP A 115 0.46 -13.65 9.42
C ASP A 115 1.70 -13.44 8.53
N ALA A 116 1.54 -13.23 7.22
CA ALA A 116 2.63 -12.93 6.28
C ALA A 116 3.48 -11.73 6.75
N ALA A 117 2.86 -10.76 7.42
CA ALA A 117 3.51 -9.54 7.90
C ALA A 117 4.71 -9.80 8.83
N TYR A 118 4.74 -10.94 9.53
CA TYR A 118 5.87 -11.32 10.40
C TYR A 118 7.12 -11.78 9.64
N ALA A 119 6.98 -12.15 8.37
CA ALA A 119 8.09 -12.40 7.46
C ALA A 119 8.39 -11.14 6.62
N GLU A 120 7.36 -10.42 6.15
CA GLU A 120 7.53 -9.18 5.36
C GLU A 120 8.27 -8.09 6.15
N HIS A 121 7.90 -7.89 7.41
CA HIS A 121 8.48 -6.86 8.29
C HIS A 121 9.54 -7.42 9.24
N GLU A 122 10.14 -8.56 8.91
CA GLU A 122 11.10 -9.20 9.80
C GLU A 122 12.34 -8.33 10.04
N VAL A 123 12.87 -8.43 11.27
CA VAL A 123 14.15 -7.80 11.59
C VAL A 123 15.26 -8.62 10.97
N LYS A 124 16.06 -7.97 10.13
CA LYS A 124 17.25 -8.56 9.50
C LYS A 124 18.41 -7.58 9.48
N CYS A 125 19.62 -8.10 9.31
CA CYS A 125 20.81 -7.28 9.21
C CYS A 125 20.91 -6.67 7.81
N GLU A 126 21.10 -5.35 7.67
CA GLU A 126 21.20 -4.72 6.34
C GLU A 126 22.42 -5.16 5.52
N VAL A 127 23.45 -5.69 6.19
CA VAL A 127 24.69 -6.11 5.53
C VAL A 127 24.65 -7.56 5.08
N CYS A 128 24.31 -8.48 5.99
CA CYS A 128 24.33 -9.92 5.66
C CYS A 128 22.96 -10.50 5.33
N LEU A 129 21.91 -9.68 5.43
CA LEU A 129 20.48 -10.01 5.25
C LEU A 129 19.91 -11.10 6.16
N ARG A 130 20.72 -11.59 7.11
CA ARG A 130 20.28 -12.63 8.03
C ARG A 130 19.35 -12.11 9.11
N THR A 131 18.43 -12.95 9.56
CA THR A 131 17.59 -12.70 10.74
C THR A 131 18.34 -13.05 12.05
N PRO A 132 17.82 -12.64 13.22
CA PRO A 132 18.34 -13.08 14.53
C PRO A 132 18.32 -14.60 14.77
N PHE A 133 17.51 -15.36 14.03
CA PHE A 133 17.41 -16.82 14.18
C PHE A 133 18.30 -17.59 13.20
N GLN A 134 18.81 -16.93 12.16
CA GLN A 134 19.86 -17.43 11.28
C GLN A 134 21.29 -17.17 11.85
N LYS A 135 21.42 -17.16 13.18
CA LYS A 135 22.68 -17.01 13.91
C LYS A 135 22.86 -18.23 14.84
N LEU A 136 24.09 -18.71 14.98
CA LEU A 136 24.44 -19.86 15.83
C LEU A 136 23.88 -19.76 17.25
N LEU A 137 23.90 -18.54 17.80
CA LEU A 137 23.21 -18.18 19.02
C LEU A 137 22.32 -16.99 18.72
N PHE A 138 21.08 -17.02 19.23
CA PHE A 138 20.18 -15.89 19.12
C PHE A 138 20.84 -14.62 19.68
N GLN A 139 20.95 -13.59 18.85
CA GLN A 139 21.53 -12.31 19.23
C GLN A 139 20.56 -11.18 18.88
N LYS A 140 20.36 -10.25 19.81
CA LYS A 140 19.64 -9.02 19.52
C LYS A 140 20.52 -8.14 18.62
N PHE A 141 20.00 -7.73 17.47
CA PHE A 141 20.71 -6.82 16.58
C PHE A 141 20.69 -5.39 17.12
N SER A 142 21.70 -4.63 16.71
CA SER A 142 21.77 -3.19 16.98
C SER A 142 21.04 -2.43 15.88
N ASP A 143 20.32 -1.37 16.26
CA ASP A 143 19.46 -0.58 15.38
C ASP A 143 20.08 0.79 15.04
N CYS A 144 19.76 1.29 13.85
CA CYS A 144 20.03 2.66 13.43
C CYS A 144 19.15 3.63 14.21
N LYS A 145 19.77 4.53 14.98
CA LYS A 145 19.05 5.48 15.86
C LYS A 145 18.30 6.59 15.15
N HIS A 146 18.58 6.80 13.87
CA HIS A 146 17.85 7.79 13.07
C HIS A 146 16.52 7.23 12.56
N CYS A 147 16.55 6.13 11.79
CA CYS A 147 15.31 5.56 11.22
C CYS A 147 14.58 4.60 12.16
N GLY A 148 15.29 3.93 13.07
CA GLY A 148 14.74 2.90 13.96
C GLY A 148 14.36 1.58 13.28
N LEU A 149 14.53 1.47 11.96
CA LEU A 149 14.07 0.33 11.15
C LEU A 149 15.16 -0.31 10.27
N ALA A 150 16.42 -0.06 10.58
CA ALA A 150 17.57 -0.72 9.96
C ALA A 150 18.48 -1.28 11.05
N TRP A 151 19.03 -2.47 10.83
CA TRP A 151 19.82 -3.18 11.85
C TRP A 151 21.15 -3.74 11.35
N TRP A 152 22.09 -3.93 12.27
CA TRP A 152 23.30 -4.71 12.03
C TRP A 152 23.52 -5.73 13.15
N CYS A 153 24.08 -6.89 12.81
CA CYS A 153 24.20 -8.01 13.74
C CYS A 153 25.52 -8.08 14.51
N SER A 154 26.60 -7.49 14.00
CA SER A 154 27.95 -7.66 14.57
C SER A 154 28.83 -6.43 14.32
N PRO A 155 29.99 -6.30 15.01
CA PRO A 155 30.96 -5.24 14.75
C PRO A 155 31.43 -5.18 13.29
N GLU A 156 31.57 -6.33 12.63
CA GLU A 156 31.99 -6.44 11.23
C GLU A 156 30.90 -5.86 10.30
N CYS A 157 29.64 -6.23 10.52
CA CYS A 157 28.52 -5.63 9.80
C CYS A 157 28.40 -4.12 10.10
N LYS A 158 28.67 -3.70 11.34
CA LYS A 158 28.66 -2.27 11.70
C LYS A 158 29.68 -1.47 10.87
N ALA A 159 30.87 -2.04 10.64
CA ALA A 159 31.94 -1.37 9.92
C ALA A 159 31.57 -1.02 8.47
N VAL A 160 30.76 -1.87 7.82
CA VAL A 160 30.31 -1.66 6.42
C VAL A 160 28.86 -1.19 6.31
N PHE A 161 28.11 -1.10 7.41
CA PHE A 161 26.69 -0.72 7.41
C PHE A 161 26.37 0.53 6.57
N ARG A 162 27.24 1.55 6.61
CA ARG A 162 27.04 2.81 5.86
C ARG A 162 27.13 2.67 4.34
N THR A 163 27.69 1.59 3.81
CA THR A 163 27.75 1.35 2.36
C THR A 163 26.44 0.80 1.82
N VAL A 164 25.66 0.10 2.66
CA VAL A 164 24.37 -0.53 2.30
C VAL A 164 23.16 0.17 2.93
N HIS A 165 23.39 1.10 3.86
CA HIS A 165 22.37 1.94 4.48
C HIS A 165 22.77 3.42 4.35
N THR A 166 22.53 3.95 3.15
CA THR A 166 22.82 5.35 2.80
C THR A 166 21.87 6.32 3.52
N ARG A 167 22.16 7.63 3.45
CA ARG A 167 21.27 8.64 4.01
C ARG A 167 19.86 8.59 3.40
N GLN A 168 19.76 8.46 2.08
CA GLN A 168 18.48 8.36 1.37
C GLN A 168 17.65 7.17 1.85
N GLN A 169 18.28 6.02 2.02
CA GLN A 169 17.63 4.81 2.52
C GLN A 169 17.22 4.94 4.00
N CYS A 170 18.06 5.60 4.80
CA CYS A 170 17.74 5.93 6.19
C CYS A 170 16.52 6.85 6.28
N ASP A 171 16.43 7.87 5.43
CA ASP A 171 15.30 8.79 5.38
C ASP A 171 14.02 8.08 4.93
N ALA A 172 14.09 7.19 3.93
CA ALA A 172 12.94 6.39 3.50
C ALA A 172 12.39 5.49 4.62
N LEU A 173 13.27 4.80 5.37
CA LEU A 173 12.84 4.01 6.53
C LEU A 173 12.36 4.88 7.69
N ARG A 174 12.87 6.11 7.85
CA ARG A 174 12.35 7.06 8.83
C ARG A 174 10.91 7.45 8.50
N GLU A 175 10.59 7.68 7.23
CA GLU A 175 9.22 7.96 6.80
C GLU A 175 8.27 6.79 7.09
N VAL A 176 8.70 5.54 6.86
CA VAL A 176 7.95 4.33 7.24
C VAL A 176 7.64 4.32 8.74
N HIS A 177 8.67 4.52 9.57
CA HIS A 177 8.51 4.57 11.03
C HIS A 177 7.48 5.64 11.44
N CYS A 178 7.60 6.86 10.92
CA CYS A 178 6.70 7.96 11.25
C CYS A 178 5.26 7.70 10.77
N ALA A 179 5.09 7.18 9.55
CA ALA A 179 3.79 6.85 8.99
C ALA A 179 3.09 5.75 9.77
N GLU A 180 3.78 4.64 10.09
CA GLU A 180 3.21 3.56 10.89
C GLU A 180 2.88 4.02 12.32
N ARG A 181 3.78 4.76 12.98
CA ARG A 181 3.52 5.26 14.33
C ARG A 181 2.27 6.13 14.37
N PHE A 182 2.16 7.07 13.42
CA PHE A 182 0.97 7.91 13.32
C PHE A 182 -0.28 7.09 13.01
N ASN A 183 -0.21 6.12 12.08
CA ASN A 183 -1.35 5.27 11.74
C ASN A 183 -1.86 4.51 12.97
N ILE A 184 -0.95 3.93 13.77
CA ILE A 184 -1.31 3.26 15.02
C ILE A 184 -1.94 4.26 16.00
N ASP A 185 -1.32 5.41 16.25
CA ASP A 185 -1.87 6.42 17.17
C ASP A 185 -3.27 6.87 16.76
N TYR A 186 -3.46 7.12 15.46
CA TYR A 186 -4.73 7.49 14.86
C TYR A 186 -5.78 6.38 14.99
N THR A 187 -5.45 5.14 14.64
CA THR A 187 -6.34 3.98 14.77
C THR A 187 -6.74 3.74 16.23
N LEU A 188 -5.81 3.86 17.18
CA LEU A 188 -6.08 3.70 18.60
C LEU A 188 -7.04 4.79 19.13
N ASN A 189 -6.79 6.04 18.76
CA ASN A 189 -7.59 7.18 19.20
C ASN A 189 -8.99 7.13 18.57
N ARG A 190 -9.09 6.86 17.26
CA ARG A 190 -10.36 6.84 16.53
C ARG A 190 -11.13 5.51 16.63
N ARG A 191 -10.48 4.44 17.09
CA ARG A 191 -11.04 3.08 17.22
C ARG A 191 -11.60 2.55 15.88
N THR A 192 -10.90 2.83 14.78
CA THR A 192 -11.32 2.44 13.43
C THR A 192 -10.12 2.46 12.49
N ILE A 193 -10.07 1.54 11.51
CA ILE A 193 -9.10 1.64 10.42
C ILE A 193 -9.68 2.55 9.35
N ARG A 194 -9.02 3.69 9.11
CA ARG A 194 -9.41 4.63 8.07
C ARG A 194 -8.17 5.19 7.38
N ALA A 195 -8.29 5.41 6.07
CA ALA A 195 -7.38 6.31 5.39
C ALA A 195 -7.66 7.76 5.81
N ILE A 196 -6.60 8.57 5.90
CA ILE A 196 -6.72 10.00 6.21
C ILE A 196 -7.00 10.73 4.90
N ASN A 197 -8.28 10.82 4.57
CA ASN A 197 -8.74 11.33 3.29
C ASN A 197 -8.81 12.85 3.29
N PHE A 198 -7.79 13.50 2.74
CA PHE A 198 -7.84 14.94 2.47
C PHE A 198 -8.47 15.19 1.09
N VAL A 199 -9.39 16.15 1.07
CA VAL A 199 -10.14 16.58 -0.11
C VAL A 199 -9.96 18.08 -0.23
N THR A 200 -9.66 18.57 -1.44
CA THR A 200 -9.53 20.00 -1.70
C THR A 200 -10.81 20.73 -1.30
N PRO A 201 -10.73 21.90 -0.64
CA PRO A 201 -11.89 22.52 0.01
C PRO A 201 -12.92 23.09 -0.97
N ASN A 202 -12.52 23.35 -2.22
CA ASN A 202 -13.35 23.97 -3.24
C ASN A 202 -13.16 23.27 -4.59
N PRO A 203 -14.25 23.05 -5.37
CA PRO A 203 -14.10 22.69 -6.77
C PRO A 203 -13.45 23.84 -7.53
N ARG A 204 -12.59 23.52 -8.49
CA ARG A 204 -11.94 24.53 -9.31
C ARG A 204 -12.91 25.12 -10.32
N THR A 205 -12.72 26.41 -10.62
CA THR A 205 -13.38 27.09 -11.73
C THR A 205 -12.55 27.07 -13.01
N THR A 206 -11.23 26.90 -12.90
CA THR A 206 -10.29 26.81 -14.01
C THR A 206 -9.57 25.47 -14.02
N TYR A 207 -9.46 24.90 -15.23
CA TYR A 207 -8.74 23.65 -15.45
C TYR A 207 -7.23 23.92 -15.41
N ILE A 208 -6.52 23.19 -14.55
CA ILE A 208 -5.05 23.13 -14.56
C ILE A 208 -4.68 21.70 -14.94
N PRO A 209 -3.95 21.49 -16.05
CA PRO A 209 -3.51 20.16 -16.45
C PRO A 209 -2.54 19.55 -15.42
N PHE A 210 -2.79 18.33 -15.00
CA PHE A 210 -1.89 17.48 -14.24
C PHE A 210 -0.55 17.29 -14.94
N SER A 211 -0.53 17.23 -16.28
CA SER A 211 0.70 17.23 -17.10
C SER A 211 1.61 18.44 -16.83
N SER A 212 1.07 19.58 -16.41
CA SER A 212 1.85 20.77 -16.04
C SER A 212 2.50 20.70 -14.65
N LEU A 213 2.13 19.71 -13.83
CA LEU A 213 2.64 19.53 -12.47
C LEU A 213 3.90 18.65 -12.48
N LYS A 214 4.96 19.09 -11.78
CA LYS A 214 6.21 18.33 -11.64
C LYS A 214 6.17 17.26 -10.54
N GLY A 215 5.31 17.42 -9.54
CA GLY A 215 5.20 16.50 -8.41
C GLY A 215 4.30 17.05 -7.30
N TRP A 216 4.49 16.55 -6.09
CA TRP A 216 3.67 16.90 -4.92
C TRP A 216 3.67 18.39 -4.59
N ASP A 217 4.82 19.07 -4.66
CA ASP A 217 4.92 20.49 -4.30
C ASP A 217 4.10 21.38 -5.24
N ASP A 218 4.24 21.20 -6.57
CA ASP A 218 3.40 21.84 -7.57
C ASP A 218 1.90 21.56 -7.36
N TYR A 219 1.55 20.32 -6.97
CA TYR A 219 0.15 19.97 -6.73
C TYR A 219 -0.40 20.70 -5.52
N PHE A 220 0.33 20.77 -4.41
CA PHE A 220 -0.14 21.52 -3.24
C PHE A 220 -0.15 23.01 -3.49
N GLU A 221 0.83 23.57 -4.21
CA GLU A 221 0.80 24.98 -4.58
C GLU A 221 -0.42 25.34 -5.44
N LYS A 222 -0.70 24.54 -6.48
CA LYS A 222 -1.68 24.91 -7.51
C LYS A 222 -3.08 24.35 -7.25
N HIS A 223 -3.19 23.13 -6.74
CA HIS A 223 -4.47 22.41 -6.54
C HIS A 223 -4.96 22.39 -5.09
N PHE A 224 -4.07 22.45 -4.10
CA PHE A 224 -4.45 22.36 -2.69
C PHE A 224 -3.58 23.24 -1.77
N PRO A 225 -3.62 24.57 -1.93
CA PRO A 225 -2.72 25.49 -1.21
C PRO A 225 -2.88 25.45 0.31
N GLU A 226 -4.03 25.00 0.82
CA GLU A 226 -4.29 24.86 2.26
C GLU A 226 -3.68 23.59 2.88
N TYR A 227 -3.05 22.72 2.08
CA TYR A 227 -2.60 21.39 2.51
C TYR A 227 -1.65 21.44 3.72
N ASP A 228 -0.67 22.36 3.75
CA ASP A 228 0.28 22.44 4.88
C ASP A 228 -0.46 22.73 6.20
N SER A 229 -1.37 23.71 6.21
CA SER A 229 -2.20 24.04 7.37
C SER A 229 -3.02 22.83 7.84
N TRP A 230 -3.61 22.08 6.90
CA TRP A 230 -4.38 20.89 7.23
C TRP A 230 -3.52 19.79 7.86
N THR A 231 -2.30 19.58 7.36
CA THR A 231 -1.38 18.60 7.96
C THR A 231 -0.88 19.05 9.34
N VAL A 232 -0.62 20.34 9.55
CA VAL A 232 -0.29 20.89 10.88
C VAL A 232 -1.44 20.63 11.87
N ASN A 233 -2.67 20.94 11.47
CA ASN A 233 -3.84 20.74 12.32
C ASN A 233 -4.09 19.25 12.61
N GLY A 234 -3.97 18.38 11.59
CA GLY A 234 -4.10 16.94 11.76
C GLY A 234 -3.01 16.32 12.65
N ALA A 235 -1.83 16.93 12.69
CA ALA A 235 -0.70 16.50 13.52
C ALA A 235 -0.82 16.96 14.99
N ALA A 236 -1.46 18.11 15.22
CA ALA A 236 -1.47 18.78 16.52
C ALA A 236 -2.04 17.91 17.65
N GLU A 237 -3.10 17.15 17.38
CA GLU A 237 -3.72 16.25 18.36
C GLU A 237 -2.75 15.17 18.88
N PHE A 238 -1.79 14.75 18.06
CA PHE A 238 -0.88 13.63 18.37
C PHE A 238 0.51 14.09 18.80
N ALA A 239 0.83 15.39 18.66
CA ALA A 239 2.17 15.93 18.82
C ALA A 239 2.80 15.66 20.19
N ALA A 240 2.02 15.69 21.27
CA ALA A 240 2.52 15.44 22.63
C ALA A 240 3.03 14.00 22.83
N GLY A 241 2.41 13.02 22.14
CA GLY A 241 2.78 11.61 22.22
C GLY A 241 3.71 11.14 21.10
N ASN A 242 3.76 11.90 20.00
CA ASN A 242 4.45 11.57 18.76
C ASN A 242 4.99 12.87 18.12
N PRO A 243 6.26 13.24 18.36
CA PRO A 243 6.83 14.49 17.85
C PRO A 243 6.93 14.51 16.32
N ASP A 244 6.88 13.34 15.67
CA ASP A 244 6.94 13.20 14.21
C ASP A 244 5.54 13.12 13.57
N SER A 245 4.50 13.50 14.30
CA SER A 245 3.12 13.36 13.84
C SER A 245 2.84 14.07 12.52
N LYS A 246 3.50 15.22 12.26
CA LYS A 246 3.40 15.93 10.98
C LYS A 246 3.95 15.11 9.82
N VAL A 247 5.09 14.45 9.99
CA VAL A 247 5.66 13.57 8.95
C VAL A 247 4.72 12.41 8.65
N GLY A 248 4.19 11.78 9.71
CA GLY A 248 3.25 10.66 9.58
C GLY A 248 1.94 11.04 8.88
N VAL A 249 1.28 12.13 9.28
CA VAL A 249 0.03 12.56 8.63
C VAL A 249 0.26 13.01 7.19
N THR A 250 1.37 13.68 6.89
CA THR A 250 1.73 14.04 5.51
C THR A 250 1.90 12.78 4.65
N ALA A 251 2.64 11.78 5.14
CA ALA A 251 2.86 10.54 4.41
C ALA A 251 1.56 9.77 4.15
N LEU A 252 0.68 9.63 5.15
CA LEU A 252 -0.58 8.91 5.01
C LEU A 252 -1.59 9.63 4.13
N THR A 253 -1.68 10.96 4.21
CA THR A 253 -2.59 11.76 3.36
C THR A 253 -2.13 11.77 1.90
N LYS A 254 -0.83 11.93 1.65
CA LYS A 254 -0.24 11.72 0.31
C LYS A 254 -0.55 10.30 -0.19
N GLY A 255 -0.35 9.29 0.65
CA GLY A 255 -0.67 7.89 0.36
C GLY A 255 -2.12 7.68 -0.10
N ALA A 256 -3.09 8.31 0.57
CA ALA A 256 -4.49 8.27 0.17
C ALA A 256 -4.74 9.01 -1.16
N MET A 257 -4.09 10.15 -1.37
CA MET A 257 -4.21 10.94 -2.61
C MET A 257 -3.55 10.29 -3.83
N VAL A 258 -2.66 9.31 -3.67
CA VAL A 258 -2.12 8.54 -4.81
C VAL A 258 -3.25 8.04 -5.71
N PHE A 259 -4.33 7.54 -5.11
CA PHE A 259 -5.44 6.95 -5.83
C PHE A 259 -6.09 7.93 -6.84
N PRO A 260 -6.67 9.08 -6.43
CA PRO A 260 -7.27 10.02 -7.37
C PRO A 260 -6.27 10.70 -8.30
N LEU A 261 -5.05 11.04 -7.83
CA LEU A 261 -4.10 11.81 -8.64
C LEU A 261 -3.43 10.97 -9.73
N THR A 262 -3.27 9.66 -9.48
CA THR A 262 -2.80 8.72 -10.50
C THR A 262 -3.87 8.52 -11.58
N ILE A 263 -5.14 8.43 -11.20
CA ILE A 263 -6.27 8.39 -12.15
C ILE A 263 -6.30 9.67 -12.98
N ALA A 264 -6.28 10.85 -12.34
CA ALA A 264 -6.34 12.13 -13.05
C ALA A 264 -5.18 12.31 -14.05
N SER A 265 -3.97 11.92 -13.65
CA SER A 265 -2.81 11.94 -14.57
C SER A 265 -2.99 11.00 -15.76
N ALA A 266 -3.64 9.85 -15.57
CA ALA A 266 -3.92 8.89 -16.63
C ALA A 266 -5.09 9.31 -17.54
N LEU A 267 -6.08 10.03 -17.00
CA LEU A 267 -7.21 10.54 -17.79
C LEU A 267 -6.74 11.52 -18.87
N GLU A 268 -5.75 12.37 -18.60
CA GLU A 268 -5.15 13.26 -19.62
C GLU A 268 -4.45 12.50 -20.76
N ILE A 269 -3.88 11.34 -20.46
CA ILE A 269 -3.26 10.46 -21.46
C ILE A 269 -4.36 9.78 -22.29
N ALA A 270 -5.42 9.33 -21.65
CA ALA A 270 -6.50 8.58 -22.28
C ALA A 270 -7.44 9.46 -23.13
N PHE A 271 -7.64 10.72 -22.72
CA PHE A 271 -8.67 11.60 -23.25
C PHE A 271 -8.10 13.01 -23.52
N PRO A 272 -7.77 13.33 -24.78
CA PRO A 272 -7.36 14.68 -25.17
C PRO A 272 -8.41 15.76 -24.85
N ASP A 273 -9.68 15.36 -24.76
CA ASP A 273 -10.85 16.21 -24.48
C ASP A 273 -11.25 16.23 -22.99
N ILE A 274 -10.44 15.69 -22.08
CA ILE A 274 -10.79 15.54 -20.66
C ILE A 274 -11.24 16.85 -19.99
N ALA A 275 -10.64 17.98 -20.39
CA ALA A 275 -10.95 19.31 -19.86
C ALA A 275 -12.42 19.73 -20.08
N THR A 276 -13.07 19.19 -21.12
CA THR A 276 -14.43 19.55 -21.55
C THR A 276 -15.44 18.43 -21.32
N ARG A 277 -15.01 17.25 -20.85
CA ARG A 277 -15.93 16.15 -20.56
C ARG A 277 -16.85 16.48 -19.39
N THR A 278 -18.12 16.10 -19.52
CA THR A 278 -19.16 16.36 -18.52
C THR A 278 -19.53 15.11 -17.72
N SER A 279 -19.21 13.91 -18.21
CA SER A 279 -19.42 12.66 -17.48
C SER A 279 -18.25 11.69 -17.65
N LEU A 280 -18.02 10.87 -16.62
CA LEU A 280 -17.04 9.79 -16.63
C LEU A 280 -17.55 8.57 -15.83
N VAL A 281 -17.44 7.40 -16.45
CA VAL A 281 -17.60 6.09 -15.79
C VAL A 281 -16.25 5.39 -15.71
N ILE A 282 -15.80 5.11 -14.48
CA ILE A 282 -14.50 4.50 -14.22
C ILE A 282 -14.67 3.17 -13.46
N HIS A 283 -14.13 2.08 -14.00
CA HIS A 283 -14.09 0.80 -13.31
C HIS A 283 -12.75 0.63 -12.60
N VAL A 284 -12.78 0.36 -11.29
CA VAL A 284 -11.62 0.06 -10.45
C VAL A 284 -11.58 -1.46 -10.30
N VAL A 285 -10.73 -2.12 -11.08
CA VAL A 285 -10.61 -3.58 -11.13
C VAL A 285 -9.52 -4.06 -10.19
N GLY A 286 -9.81 -5.14 -9.45
CA GLY A 286 -8.96 -5.59 -8.35
C GLY A 286 -9.06 -4.67 -7.14
N ALA A 287 -10.20 -3.99 -6.95
CA ALA A 287 -10.41 -3.10 -5.82
C ALA A 287 -10.28 -3.86 -4.50
N ALA A 288 -9.33 -3.43 -3.68
CA ALA A 288 -9.06 -3.98 -2.35
C ALA A 288 -9.24 -2.90 -1.27
N ARG A 289 -9.02 -3.29 -0.01
CA ARG A 289 -9.13 -2.42 1.17
C ARG A 289 -8.52 -1.03 0.98
N ARG A 290 -7.37 -0.93 0.32
CA ARG A 290 -6.67 0.36 0.10
C ARG A 290 -7.52 1.35 -0.70
N GLU A 291 -8.03 0.94 -1.86
CA GLU A 291 -8.89 1.78 -2.71
C GLU A 291 -10.21 2.09 -2.00
N LEU A 292 -10.80 1.11 -1.32
CA LEU A 292 -12.07 1.24 -0.60
C LEU A 292 -11.99 2.26 0.55
N LEU A 293 -10.90 2.24 1.33
CA LEU A 293 -10.65 3.18 2.42
C LEU A 293 -10.38 4.60 1.90
N SER A 294 -9.84 4.74 0.68
CA SER A 294 -9.42 6.02 0.11
C SER A 294 -10.47 6.67 -0.80
N GLN A 295 -11.62 6.03 -1.03
CA GLN A 295 -12.63 6.48 -2.00
C GLN A 295 -13.12 7.92 -1.80
N ALA A 296 -13.09 8.46 -0.58
CA ALA A 296 -13.52 9.83 -0.32
C ALA A 296 -12.65 10.85 -1.07
N THR A 297 -11.37 10.53 -1.29
CA THR A 297 -10.43 11.37 -2.04
C THR A 297 -10.75 11.46 -3.54
N LEU A 298 -11.64 10.62 -4.08
CA LEU A 298 -12.09 10.71 -5.47
C LEU A 298 -12.81 12.04 -5.78
N GLU A 299 -13.25 12.77 -4.75
CA GLU A 299 -13.78 14.13 -4.89
C GLU A 299 -12.72 15.07 -5.50
N ASN A 300 -11.44 14.81 -5.27
CA ASN A 300 -10.35 15.60 -5.85
C ASN A 300 -10.35 15.54 -7.38
N ILE A 301 -10.84 14.44 -8.00
CA ILE A 301 -11.03 14.36 -9.46
C ILE A 301 -12.16 15.30 -9.87
N LEU A 302 -13.33 15.21 -9.23
CA LEU A 302 -14.48 16.06 -9.52
C LEU A 302 -14.17 17.56 -9.33
N HIS A 303 -13.32 17.88 -8.35
CA HIS A 303 -12.84 19.24 -8.11
C HIS A 303 -11.83 19.71 -9.17
N ALA A 304 -10.98 18.82 -9.68
CA ALA A 304 -9.91 19.19 -10.62
C ALA A 304 -10.40 19.43 -12.05
N TYR A 305 -11.53 18.84 -12.46
CA TYR A 305 -12.12 19.01 -13.80
C TYR A 305 -13.41 19.85 -13.73
N PRO A 306 -13.35 21.18 -14.01
CA PRO A 306 -14.49 22.09 -13.78
C PRO A 306 -15.74 21.80 -14.61
N MET A 307 -15.60 21.16 -15.77
CA MET A 307 -16.73 20.83 -16.65
C MET A 307 -17.41 19.51 -16.27
N LEU A 308 -16.75 18.66 -15.47
CA LEU A 308 -17.26 17.35 -15.07
C LEU A 308 -18.46 17.53 -14.13
N GLN A 309 -19.63 17.09 -14.59
CA GLN A 309 -20.88 17.10 -13.84
C GLN A 309 -21.15 15.76 -13.19
N GLU A 310 -20.75 14.65 -13.82
CA GLU A 310 -21.03 13.31 -13.33
C GLU A 310 -19.77 12.44 -13.29
N LEU A 311 -19.50 11.84 -12.14
CA LEU A 311 -18.36 10.95 -11.95
C LEU A 311 -18.81 9.68 -11.22
N ARG A 312 -18.81 8.56 -11.92
CA ARG A 312 -19.22 7.26 -11.36
C ARG A 312 -18.04 6.30 -11.30
N PHE A 313 -17.86 5.67 -10.15
CA PHE A 313 -16.88 4.61 -9.94
C PHE A 313 -17.57 3.28 -9.70
N TYR A 314 -17.00 2.22 -10.26
CA TYR A 314 -17.43 0.85 -10.01
C TYR A 314 -16.23 0.10 -9.45
N PHE A 315 -16.25 -0.20 -8.16
CA PHE A 315 -15.22 -0.97 -7.49
C PHE A 315 -15.53 -2.45 -7.66
N ILE A 316 -14.66 -3.17 -8.36
CA ILE A 316 -14.81 -4.59 -8.63
C ILE A 316 -13.61 -5.35 -8.07
N GLY A 317 -13.86 -6.31 -7.20
CA GLY A 317 -12.81 -7.15 -6.62
C GLY A 317 -13.32 -8.03 -5.49
N PRO A 318 -12.51 -9.00 -5.01
CA PRO A 318 -12.91 -9.92 -3.94
C PRO A 318 -13.30 -9.22 -2.62
N GLU A 319 -12.73 -8.04 -2.36
CA GLU A 319 -13.01 -7.26 -1.16
C GLU A 319 -14.06 -6.14 -1.38
N ALA A 320 -14.51 -5.93 -2.62
CA ALA A 320 -15.44 -4.87 -2.99
C ALA A 320 -16.88 -5.23 -2.56
N LYS A 321 -17.13 -5.11 -1.27
CA LYS A 321 -18.45 -5.32 -0.65
C LYS A 321 -19.25 -4.03 -0.65
N SER A 322 -20.54 -4.16 -0.96
CA SER A 322 -21.45 -3.01 -0.96
C SER A 322 -21.83 -2.62 0.46
N ASP A 323 -21.63 -1.34 0.78
CA ASP A 323 -22.27 -0.69 1.93
C ASP A 323 -23.43 0.18 1.46
N PRO A 324 -24.47 0.42 2.29
CA PRO A 324 -25.51 1.40 2.00
C PRO A 324 -24.87 2.79 1.94
N LEU A 325 -24.89 3.42 0.77
CA LEU A 325 -24.36 4.76 0.55
C LEU A 325 -25.46 5.67 -0.02
N PRO A 326 -25.42 6.98 0.28
CA PRO A 326 -26.28 7.95 -0.40
C PRO A 326 -26.08 7.89 -1.92
N ASP A 327 -27.16 8.18 -2.66
CA ASP A 327 -27.15 8.20 -4.14
C ASP A 327 -26.17 9.22 -4.72
N ASN A 328 -25.82 10.28 -3.99
CA ASN A 328 -24.81 11.24 -4.40
C ASN A 328 -23.81 11.47 -3.26
N LEU A 329 -22.57 11.09 -3.51
CA LEU A 329 -21.44 11.20 -2.58
C LEU A 329 -20.61 12.46 -2.80
N ALA A 330 -20.99 13.34 -3.72
CA ALA A 330 -20.28 14.59 -3.95
C ALA A 330 -20.31 15.47 -2.69
N CYS A 331 -19.33 16.37 -2.54
CA CYS A 331 -19.36 17.33 -1.44
C CYS A 331 -20.53 18.31 -1.59
N SER A 332 -20.91 18.98 -0.50
CA SER A 332 -22.05 19.90 -0.49
C SER A 332 -21.97 21.00 -1.56
N LYS A 333 -20.77 21.52 -1.84
CA LYS A 333 -20.55 22.52 -2.90
C LYS A 333 -20.74 21.95 -4.29
N CYS A 334 -20.29 20.72 -4.53
CA CYS A 334 -20.50 20.03 -5.80
C CYS A 334 -21.98 19.70 -6.01
N ILE A 335 -22.68 19.22 -4.98
CA ILE A 335 -24.14 18.99 -5.01
C ILE A 335 -24.88 20.29 -5.34
N ALA A 336 -24.54 21.40 -4.67
CA ALA A 336 -25.16 22.70 -4.93
C ALA A 336 -24.95 23.20 -6.37
N ASN A 337 -23.87 22.76 -7.02
CA ASN A 337 -23.58 23.04 -8.42
C ASN A 337 -24.15 21.98 -9.38
N GLY A 338 -25.06 21.12 -8.92
CA GLY A 338 -25.69 20.08 -9.74
C GLY A 338 -24.79 18.90 -10.09
N ARG A 339 -23.63 18.75 -9.44
CA ARG A 339 -22.67 17.67 -9.72
C ARG A 339 -22.98 16.41 -8.93
N VAL A 340 -22.66 15.27 -9.53
CA VAL A 340 -22.89 13.94 -9.02
C VAL A 340 -21.58 13.17 -8.91
N ARG A 341 -21.36 12.54 -7.76
CA ARG A 341 -20.35 11.51 -7.56
C ARG A 341 -21.00 10.25 -7.03
N GLN A 342 -20.79 9.12 -7.70
CA GLN A 342 -21.34 7.83 -7.31
C GLN A 342 -20.26 6.76 -7.23
N VAL A 343 -20.48 5.80 -6.34
CA VAL A 343 -19.67 4.59 -6.26
C VAL A 343 -20.60 3.38 -6.17
N LEU A 344 -20.26 2.31 -6.88
CA LEU A 344 -20.95 1.03 -6.82
C LEU A 344 -19.92 -0.08 -6.61
N TYR A 345 -20.37 -1.22 -6.08
CA TYR A 345 -19.50 -2.33 -5.71
C TYR A 345 -19.97 -3.63 -6.37
N ALA A 346 -19.01 -4.42 -6.83
CA ALA A 346 -19.24 -5.81 -7.24
C ALA A 346 -18.16 -6.70 -6.64
N THR A 347 -18.58 -7.66 -5.82
CA THR A 347 -17.69 -8.67 -5.26
C THR A 347 -17.43 -9.74 -6.32
N GLY A 348 -16.16 -10.07 -6.55
CA GLY A 348 -15.74 -11.12 -7.49
C GLY A 348 -14.71 -10.64 -8.51
N GLU A 349 -14.41 -11.51 -9.47
CA GLU A 349 -13.47 -11.22 -10.54
C GLU A 349 -14.13 -10.39 -11.65
N TYR A 350 -13.35 -9.55 -12.34
CA TYR A 350 -13.94 -8.58 -13.28
C TYR A 350 -14.60 -9.23 -14.48
N HIS A 351 -14.08 -10.34 -15.00
CA HIS A 351 -14.63 -11.03 -16.17
C HIS A 351 -15.96 -11.76 -15.89
N GLU A 352 -16.31 -11.98 -14.62
CA GLU A 352 -17.60 -12.52 -14.19
C GLU A 352 -18.59 -11.42 -13.77
N CYS A 353 -18.12 -10.17 -13.66
CA CYS A 353 -18.92 -9.05 -13.21
C CYS A 353 -20.00 -8.68 -14.24
N GLN A 354 -21.20 -8.35 -13.78
CA GLN A 354 -22.29 -7.85 -14.63
C GLN A 354 -21.96 -6.55 -15.40
N TRP A 355 -20.93 -5.81 -14.99
CA TRP A 355 -20.45 -4.60 -15.69
C TRP A 355 -19.25 -4.89 -16.61
N ALA A 356 -18.81 -6.14 -16.71
CA ALA A 356 -17.82 -6.56 -17.68
C ALA A 356 -18.43 -6.48 -19.08
N LEU A 357 -17.72 -5.85 -20.02
CA LEU A 357 -18.21 -5.72 -21.38
C LEU A 357 -18.17 -7.07 -22.10
N SER A 358 -19.31 -7.66 -22.45
CA SER A 358 -19.38 -8.83 -23.32
C SER A 358 -19.79 -8.45 -24.73
N ALA A 359 -19.37 -9.24 -25.73
CA ALA A 359 -19.70 -8.99 -27.15
C ALA A 359 -21.21 -9.07 -27.45
N SER A 360 -21.98 -9.76 -26.60
CA SER A 360 -23.39 -10.09 -26.80
C SER A 360 -24.33 -9.49 -25.74
N GLY A 361 -23.82 -8.78 -24.73
CA GLY A 361 -24.60 -8.23 -23.61
C GLY A 361 -25.01 -6.76 -23.77
N PRO A 362 -26.04 -6.30 -23.04
CA PRO A 362 -26.42 -4.89 -22.99
C PRO A 362 -25.29 -4.04 -22.38
N LYS A 363 -25.03 -2.87 -22.99
CA LYS A 363 -23.94 -1.93 -22.59
C LYS A 363 -24.30 -1.07 -21.38
N ILE A 364 -24.96 -1.64 -20.37
CA ILE A 364 -25.30 -0.91 -19.15
C ILE A 364 -24.01 -0.61 -18.39
N ASN A 365 -23.81 0.65 -17.98
CA ASN A 365 -22.64 1.09 -17.22
C ASN A 365 -21.30 0.77 -17.90
N LYS A 366 -21.24 0.91 -19.24
CA LYS A 366 -19.99 0.79 -19.99
C LYS A 366 -18.94 1.77 -19.41
N PRO A 367 -17.73 1.31 -19.05
CA PRO A 367 -16.68 2.20 -18.59
C PRO A 367 -16.14 3.05 -19.75
N ASP A 368 -15.88 4.32 -19.46
CA ASP A 368 -15.00 5.16 -20.26
C ASP A 368 -13.54 4.78 -20.00
N PHE A 369 -13.23 4.45 -18.74
CA PHE A 369 -11.87 4.16 -18.28
C PHE A 369 -11.85 2.99 -17.31
N ILE A 370 -10.78 2.19 -17.36
CA ILE A 370 -10.53 1.11 -16.40
C ILE A 370 -9.22 1.41 -15.67
N VAL A 371 -9.16 1.13 -14.37
CA VAL A 371 -7.92 1.20 -13.59
C VAL A 371 -7.68 -0.11 -12.84
N ALA A 372 -6.44 -0.59 -12.89
CA ALA A 372 -5.96 -1.74 -12.13
C ALA A 372 -4.70 -1.32 -11.35
N PHE A 373 -4.89 -1.06 -10.05
CA PHE A 373 -3.84 -0.51 -9.18
C PHE A 373 -2.98 -1.62 -8.58
N ASN A 374 -1.67 -1.58 -8.83
CA ASN A 374 -0.68 -2.52 -8.28
C ASN A 374 -1.15 -3.96 -8.45
N SER A 375 -1.50 -4.32 -9.70
CA SER A 375 -2.25 -5.53 -10.00
C SER A 375 -1.58 -6.80 -9.49
N GLY A 376 -0.24 -6.81 -9.42
CA GLY A 376 0.56 -7.97 -9.04
C GLY A 376 0.31 -9.16 -9.95
N MET A 377 -0.19 -8.92 -11.18
CA MET A 377 -0.78 -9.96 -12.02
C MET A 377 0.20 -11.04 -12.46
N LEU A 378 1.51 -10.77 -12.40
CA LEU A 378 2.59 -11.70 -12.76
C LEU A 378 3.51 -12.05 -11.57
N GLU A 379 3.13 -11.72 -10.33
CA GLU A 379 4.00 -11.93 -9.16
C GLU A 379 4.07 -13.40 -8.71
N SER A 380 3.07 -14.20 -9.07
CA SER A 380 3.02 -15.64 -8.79
C SER A 380 2.21 -16.38 -9.86
N GLU A 381 2.34 -17.71 -9.90
CA GLU A 381 1.51 -18.56 -10.77
C GLU A 381 0.01 -18.40 -10.44
N ALA A 382 -0.34 -18.32 -9.16
CA ALA A 382 -1.72 -18.10 -8.70
C ALA A 382 -2.27 -16.74 -9.15
N SER A 383 -1.47 -15.67 -8.99
CA SER A 383 -1.82 -14.32 -9.48
C SER A 383 -2.02 -14.33 -10.99
N THR A 384 -1.13 -14.99 -11.72
CA THR A 384 -1.20 -15.12 -13.19
C THR A 384 -2.46 -15.83 -13.62
N ALA A 385 -2.84 -16.90 -12.93
CA ALA A 385 -4.07 -17.65 -13.21
C ALA A 385 -5.33 -16.80 -12.97
N SER A 386 -5.44 -16.13 -11.82
CA SER A 386 -6.61 -15.28 -11.48
C SER A 386 -6.71 -14.05 -12.39
N TRP A 387 -5.60 -13.37 -12.68
CA TRP A 387 -5.62 -12.18 -13.51
C TRP A 387 -5.72 -12.46 -15.01
N GLY A 388 -5.28 -13.62 -15.49
CA GLY A 388 -5.18 -13.91 -16.92
C GLY A 388 -6.47 -13.66 -17.70
N GLN A 389 -7.61 -14.14 -17.18
CA GLN A 389 -8.92 -13.91 -17.79
C GLN A 389 -9.36 -12.44 -17.68
N THR A 390 -9.19 -11.83 -16.51
CA THR A 390 -9.50 -10.41 -16.27
C THR A 390 -8.75 -9.48 -17.23
N VAL A 391 -7.44 -9.65 -17.36
CA VAL A 391 -6.60 -8.84 -18.25
C VAL A 391 -6.99 -9.06 -19.71
N LYS A 392 -7.24 -10.31 -20.10
CA LYS A 392 -7.74 -10.61 -21.45
C LYS A 392 -9.03 -9.83 -21.73
N HIS A 393 -10.00 -9.90 -20.82
CA HIS A 393 -11.29 -9.22 -20.96
C HIS A 393 -11.17 -7.69 -21.04
N ILE A 394 -10.33 -7.11 -20.18
CA ILE A 394 -10.00 -5.67 -20.21
C ILE A 394 -9.43 -5.28 -21.58
N LEU A 395 -8.45 -6.03 -22.09
CA LEU A 395 -7.82 -5.72 -23.37
C LEU A 395 -8.79 -5.90 -24.54
N ASP A 396 -9.62 -6.95 -24.52
CA ASP A 396 -10.60 -7.22 -25.57
C ASP A 396 -11.72 -6.16 -25.62
N SER A 397 -11.96 -5.45 -24.50
CA SER A 397 -12.94 -4.37 -24.43
C SER A 397 -12.58 -3.11 -25.24
N GLY A 398 -11.29 -2.92 -25.55
CA GLY A 398 -10.79 -1.70 -26.21
C GLY A 398 -10.89 -0.41 -25.38
N VAL A 399 -11.28 -0.51 -24.10
CA VAL A 399 -11.39 0.63 -23.18
C VAL A 399 -9.98 1.07 -22.73
N PRO A 400 -9.65 2.38 -22.75
CA PRO A 400 -8.40 2.85 -22.20
C PRO A 400 -8.25 2.41 -20.73
N THR A 401 -7.10 1.83 -20.41
CA THR A 401 -6.86 1.20 -19.11
C THR A 401 -5.53 1.64 -18.51
N LEU A 402 -5.57 2.05 -17.25
CA LEU A 402 -4.40 2.31 -16.42
C LEU A 402 -3.98 1.05 -15.67
N PHE A 403 -2.70 0.71 -15.77
CA PHE A 403 -2.05 -0.26 -14.88
C PHE A 403 -0.97 0.46 -14.07
N THR A 404 -0.87 0.12 -12.78
CA THR A 404 0.23 0.57 -11.93
C THR A 404 0.95 -0.61 -11.29
N ALA A 405 2.22 -0.42 -10.95
CA ALA A 405 3.05 -1.41 -10.27
C ALA A 405 3.91 -0.76 -9.18
N THR A 406 4.26 -1.56 -8.17
CA THR A 406 5.03 -1.11 -7.00
C THR A 406 6.53 -1.03 -7.25
N THR A 407 7.04 -1.91 -8.12
CA THR A 407 8.45 -2.04 -8.47
C THR A 407 8.67 -1.90 -9.97
N ARG A 408 9.92 -1.60 -10.35
CA ARG A 408 10.31 -1.53 -11.76
C ARG A 408 10.22 -2.88 -12.44
N THR A 409 10.62 -3.95 -11.74
CA THR A 409 10.56 -5.33 -12.22
C THR A 409 9.13 -5.70 -12.61
N ASN A 410 8.15 -5.50 -11.72
CA ASN A 410 6.76 -5.87 -11.97
C ASN A 410 6.21 -5.09 -13.17
N ALA A 411 6.51 -3.80 -13.26
CA ALA A 411 6.14 -2.98 -14.41
C ALA A 411 6.76 -3.49 -15.72
N LEU A 412 8.03 -3.89 -15.72
CA LEU A 412 8.72 -4.40 -16.91
C LEU A 412 8.16 -5.76 -17.35
N MET A 413 7.87 -6.66 -16.41
CA MET A 413 7.24 -7.95 -16.69
C MET A 413 5.86 -7.76 -17.34
N GLU A 414 5.01 -6.92 -16.74
CA GLU A 414 3.67 -6.61 -17.26
C GLU A 414 3.74 -5.98 -18.67
N VAL A 415 4.63 -5.00 -18.86
CA VAL A 415 4.86 -4.36 -20.17
C VAL A 415 5.39 -5.36 -21.20
N GLY A 416 6.24 -6.30 -20.79
CA GLY A 416 6.72 -7.40 -21.62
C GLY A 416 5.57 -8.28 -22.11
N ALA A 417 4.69 -8.71 -21.19
CA ALA A 417 3.50 -9.48 -21.52
C ALA A 417 2.54 -8.73 -22.46
N PHE A 418 2.32 -7.43 -22.21
CA PHE A 418 1.50 -6.58 -23.08
C PHE A 418 2.09 -6.43 -24.49
N ARG A 419 3.41 -6.27 -24.62
CA ARG A 419 4.07 -6.22 -25.94
C ARG A 419 3.94 -7.54 -26.68
N ALA A 420 4.16 -8.67 -26.00
CA ALA A 420 3.96 -10.00 -26.59
C ALA A 420 2.50 -10.19 -27.06
N GLY A 421 1.53 -9.67 -26.31
CA GLY A 421 0.11 -9.67 -26.66
C GLY A 421 -0.33 -8.60 -27.67
N ARG A 422 0.60 -7.92 -28.36
CA ARG A 422 0.32 -6.82 -29.32
C ARG A 422 -0.62 -5.74 -28.75
N VAL A 423 -0.49 -5.42 -27.46
CA VAL A 423 -1.28 -4.38 -26.80
C VAL A 423 -0.86 -2.99 -27.29
N ARG A 424 -1.84 -2.12 -27.54
CA ARG A 424 -1.62 -0.73 -27.92
C ARG A 424 -1.38 0.11 -26.66
N PHE A 425 -0.22 0.77 -26.60
CA PHE A 425 0.11 1.71 -25.52
C PHE A 425 -0.35 3.12 -25.90
N LEU A 426 -1.07 3.78 -24.99
CA LEU A 426 -1.32 5.23 -25.04
C LEU A 426 -0.19 6.01 -24.36
N SER A 427 0.48 5.41 -23.38
CA SER A 427 1.74 5.89 -22.84
C SER A 427 2.72 4.75 -22.62
N LYS A 428 4.02 5.03 -22.77
CA LYS A 428 5.06 4.11 -22.34
C LYS A 428 5.05 4.00 -20.81
N MET A 429 5.62 2.91 -20.30
CA MET A 429 5.93 2.78 -18.87
C MET A 429 6.71 4.00 -18.39
N GLN A 430 6.24 4.62 -17.32
CA GLN A 430 6.86 5.79 -16.71
C GLN A 430 6.71 5.75 -15.20
N LYS A 431 7.58 6.49 -14.50
CA LYS A 431 7.38 6.73 -13.08
C LYS A 431 6.14 7.60 -12.86
N ASN A 432 5.36 7.24 -11.87
CA ASN A 432 4.23 8.03 -11.44
C ASN A 432 4.73 9.16 -10.53
N LYS A 433 4.61 10.42 -10.97
CA LYS A 433 5.00 11.59 -10.16
C LYS A 433 4.23 11.74 -8.84
N PHE A 434 3.09 11.07 -8.71
CA PHE A 434 2.28 11.01 -7.49
C PHE A 434 2.28 9.60 -6.87
N HIS A 435 3.38 8.86 -6.99
CA HIS A 435 3.55 7.58 -6.30
C HIS A 435 3.43 7.74 -4.77
N GLY A 436 3.14 6.63 -4.10
CA GLY A 436 3.07 6.57 -2.65
C GLY A 436 4.38 7.06 -2.02
N PRO A 437 4.31 7.91 -0.99
CA PRO A 437 5.51 8.48 -0.38
C PRO A 437 6.23 7.47 0.52
N VAL A 438 5.51 6.49 1.06
CA VAL A 438 6.05 5.51 2.00
C VAL A 438 6.61 4.32 1.22
N HIS A 439 7.88 4.01 1.47
CA HIS A 439 8.56 2.84 0.94
C HIS A 439 7.93 1.55 1.48
N ILE A 440 7.86 0.50 0.67
CA ILE A 440 7.46 -0.85 1.08
C ILE A 440 8.72 -1.60 1.56
N PRO A 441 8.94 -1.76 2.88
CA PRO A 441 10.19 -2.31 3.40
C PRO A 441 10.41 -3.76 2.99
N ASN A 442 11.68 -4.16 2.97
CA ASN A 442 12.11 -5.52 2.66
C ASN A 442 11.61 -6.09 1.32
N ALA A 443 11.21 -5.24 0.37
CA ALA A 443 10.89 -5.65 -0.98
C ALA A 443 12.16 -5.62 -1.84
N TYR A 444 12.84 -6.75 -1.98
CA TYR A 444 14.11 -6.84 -2.71
C TYR A 444 13.91 -7.31 -4.15
N GLN A 445 14.84 -6.90 -5.01
CA GLN A 445 14.89 -7.21 -6.44
C GLN A 445 16.36 -7.37 -6.86
N ALA A 446 16.59 -7.88 -8.08
CA ALA A 446 17.91 -7.85 -8.70
C ALA A 446 18.48 -6.41 -8.71
N GLU A 447 19.79 -6.27 -8.45
CA GLU A 447 20.41 -4.97 -8.17
C GLU A 447 20.25 -3.96 -9.31
N GLU A 448 20.37 -4.41 -10.57
CA GLU A 448 20.12 -3.62 -11.77
C GLU A 448 18.69 -3.05 -11.91
N LEU A 449 17.74 -3.63 -11.18
CA LEU A 449 16.34 -3.22 -11.18
C LEU A 449 16.00 -2.34 -9.98
N MET A 450 16.91 -2.19 -9.02
CA MET A 450 16.73 -1.32 -7.86
C MET A 450 17.10 0.12 -8.17
N GLU A 451 16.24 1.05 -7.75
CA GLU A 451 16.49 2.48 -7.86
C GLU A 451 16.85 3.08 -6.50
N GLY A 452 18.06 3.61 -6.35
CA GLY A 452 18.55 4.16 -5.07
C GLY A 452 18.86 3.10 -3.99
N GLY A 453 18.72 1.81 -4.37
CA GLY A 453 18.97 0.65 -3.53
C GLY A 453 17.71 0.08 -2.85
N PRO A 454 17.89 -0.89 -1.93
CA PRO A 454 16.80 -1.72 -1.43
C PRO A 454 15.67 -0.95 -0.74
N HIS A 455 16.01 0.08 0.04
CA HIS A 455 15.01 0.84 0.81
C HIS A 455 14.28 1.93 0.00
N THR A 456 14.50 1.98 -1.32
CA THR A 456 13.89 2.97 -2.21
C THR A 456 13.41 2.35 -3.53
N THR A 457 13.37 1.02 -3.61
CA THR A 457 13.02 0.32 -4.86
C THR A 457 11.51 0.08 -5.04
N ALA A 458 10.73 0.14 -3.96
CA ALA A 458 9.32 -0.23 -3.94
C ALA A 458 8.46 0.84 -3.26
N TYR A 459 7.47 1.35 -3.99
CA TYR A 459 6.48 2.33 -3.50
C TYR A 459 5.11 2.00 -4.07
N ASN A 460 4.04 2.38 -3.39
CA ASN A 460 2.69 2.19 -3.92
C ASN A 460 2.50 2.95 -5.25
N SER A 461 2.04 2.29 -6.31
CA SER A 461 1.83 2.89 -7.64
C SER A 461 3.06 3.64 -8.17
N HIS A 462 4.26 3.09 -7.96
CA HIS A 462 5.54 3.72 -8.34
C HIS A 462 5.67 3.90 -9.85
N TYR A 463 5.20 2.92 -10.62
CA TYR A 463 5.21 2.92 -12.08
C TYR A 463 3.78 2.86 -12.60
N MET A 464 3.58 3.44 -13.78
CA MET A 464 2.30 3.39 -14.48
C MET A 464 2.49 3.27 -15.99
N CYS A 465 1.51 2.67 -16.65
CA CYS A 465 1.31 2.76 -18.09
C CYS A 465 -0.17 2.79 -18.43
N VAL A 466 -0.51 3.42 -19.56
CA VAL A 466 -1.88 3.44 -20.09
C VAL A 466 -1.91 2.70 -21.41
N VAL A 467 -2.83 1.76 -21.53
CA VAL A 467 -3.03 0.93 -22.73
C VAL A 467 -4.46 1.07 -23.27
N LYS A 468 -4.69 0.62 -24.50
CA LYS A 468 -6.02 0.64 -25.13
C LYS A 468 -6.19 -0.53 -26.10
N GLY A 469 -6.58 -1.67 -25.54
CA GLY A 469 -6.79 -2.92 -26.27
C GLY A 469 -5.59 -3.39 -27.08
N ARG A 470 -5.83 -4.25 -28.08
CA ARG A 470 -4.80 -4.81 -28.97
C ARG A 470 -4.83 -4.13 -30.34
N TYR A 471 -3.70 -4.14 -31.04
CA TYR A 471 -3.70 -3.82 -32.47
C TYR A 471 -4.57 -4.83 -33.22
N GLU A 472 -5.40 -4.34 -34.15
CA GLU A 472 -6.07 -5.22 -35.10
C GLU A 472 -5.00 -5.94 -35.95
N GLY A 473 -5.25 -7.21 -36.22
CA GLY A 473 -4.30 -8.20 -36.74
C GLY A 473 -3.56 -7.75 -37.98
#